data_AF-A0A3D2AB83-F1
#
_entry.id   AF-A0A3D2AB83-F1
#
_cell.length_a   1.000
_cell.length_b   1.000
_cell.length_c   1.000
_cell.angle_alpha   90.00
_cell.angle_beta   90.00
_cell.angle_gamma   90.00
#
_symmetry.space_group_name_H-M   'P 1'
#
loop_
_entity.id
_entity.type
_entity.pdbx_description
1 polymer ?
#
loop_
_entity_poly.entity_id
_entity_poly.type
_entity_poly.pdbx_seq_one_letter_code
_entity_poly.pdbx_strand_id
1 'polypeptide(L)'
;MMGKIVDGVYYNSDGNPAHRGIIELDGKLYYAGKNGNIIKDETKVVHSVMTNGLIKHGTYYFDPTGVIDLSTYKKPKKRKSKKFKVLGSVFIAVLVIIAVFALFSLLGRFIKTNFQSSEGSEITISVPEFKEEVYLCSPQMKQYYEGDCSFADVLKLGHNPYRPLVFKYELSGAESAVLLLGEENDFSDAVEYALNVRKKELSINNLKTGTEYYYKITATDKAGKSKEVTGSFKTADTNRFIYLPGLYNTRDIGGYKTVDNKRVRQGMLIRGTEADGLVENTYYLSDPKDAERFGFVCDFDLRNSDIFNTGYKSRFGSNVVHKFYNSPQYGGIFAKGQEETLRQIFSDLADRRNYPMYLHCTYGADRTGTVVFLLQGLLGVSEEDMLNEYKMTGFWASGFADGAKINPVISGLEGVDGKTINEKIHNYMVGTVGITEQQVAQIRAVFLE
;
A
#
# COMPACT_ATOMS: atom_id res chain seq x y z
N MET A 1 14.06 -22.34 9.22
CA MET A 1 12.85 -22.82 9.91
C MET A 1 12.34 -24.04 9.16
N MET A 2 12.42 -25.24 9.75
CA MET A 2 12.24 -26.50 9.03
C MET A 2 10.77 -26.93 8.97
N GLY A 3 10.16 -26.82 7.78
CA GLY A 3 8.99 -27.63 7.42
C GLY A 3 9.44 -29.04 6.99
N LYS A 4 8.50 -29.94 6.71
CA LYS A 4 8.82 -31.30 6.23
C LYS A 4 7.88 -31.73 5.12
N ILE A 5 8.34 -32.64 4.27
CA ILE A 5 7.50 -33.32 3.30
C ILE A 5 7.16 -34.71 3.85
N VAL A 6 5.87 -35.01 3.96
CA VAL A 6 5.36 -36.34 4.35
C VAL A 6 4.37 -36.76 3.26
N ASP A 7 4.60 -37.93 2.66
CA ASP A 7 3.76 -38.50 1.60
C ASP A 7 3.49 -37.54 0.42
N GLY A 8 4.47 -36.71 0.08
CA GLY A 8 4.35 -35.75 -1.01
C GLY A 8 3.57 -34.48 -0.67
N VAL A 9 3.26 -34.23 0.60
CA VAL A 9 2.64 -32.99 1.08
C VAL A 9 3.63 -32.23 1.97
N TYR A 10 3.80 -30.94 1.70
CA TYR A 10 4.56 -30.03 2.54
C TYR A 10 3.75 -29.55 3.73
N TYR A 11 4.32 -29.75 4.92
CA TYR A 11 3.82 -29.25 6.19
C TYR A 11 4.73 -28.14 6.71
N ASN A 12 4.13 -27.06 7.18
CA ASN A 12 4.86 -25.97 7.83
C ASN A 12 5.38 -26.39 9.22
N SER A 13 6.09 -25.49 9.91
CA SER A 13 6.62 -25.72 11.27
C SER A 13 5.55 -26.09 12.30
N ASP A 14 4.30 -25.71 12.05
CA ASP A 14 3.16 -25.93 12.94
C ASP A 14 2.43 -27.24 12.63
N GLY A 15 2.94 -28.03 11.67
CA GLY A 15 2.38 -29.33 11.30
C GLY A 15 1.15 -29.26 10.38
N ASN A 16 0.85 -28.10 9.78
CA ASN A 16 -0.30 -27.93 8.89
C ASN A 16 0.11 -28.00 7.40
N PRO A 17 -0.69 -28.65 6.53
CA PRO A 17 -0.48 -28.60 5.08
C PRO A 17 -0.54 -27.15 4.59
N ALA A 18 0.52 -26.69 3.92
CA ALA A 18 0.65 -25.27 3.58
C ALA A 18 0.88 -25.06 2.08
N HIS A 19 -0.02 -24.34 1.42
CA HIS A 19 0.26 -23.81 0.08
C HIS A 19 1.36 -22.74 0.17
N ARG A 20 2.50 -23.00 -0.47
CA ARG A 20 3.64 -22.10 -0.60
C ARG A 20 4.33 -22.43 -1.91
N GLY A 21 4.73 -21.45 -2.71
CA GLY A 21 5.42 -21.69 -3.99
C GLY A 21 6.73 -22.48 -3.88
N ILE A 22 7.85 -21.92 -4.29
CA ILE A 22 9.15 -22.60 -4.17
C ILE A 22 9.56 -22.62 -2.71
N ILE A 23 9.99 -23.79 -2.24
CA ILE A 23 10.45 -24.02 -0.87
C ILE A 23 11.81 -24.71 -0.90
N GLU A 24 12.64 -24.46 0.10
CA GLU A 24 13.93 -25.13 0.30
C GLU A 24 13.86 -26.06 1.52
N LEU A 25 14.25 -27.31 1.32
CA LEU A 25 14.39 -28.33 2.37
C LEU A 25 15.67 -29.11 2.13
N ASP A 26 16.55 -29.15 3.13
CA ASP A 26 17.83 -29.86 3.09
C ASP A 26 18.67 -29.54 1.83
N GLY A 27 18.71 -28.26 1.45
CA GLY A 27 19.45 -27.76 0.28
C GLY A 27 18.81 -28.12 -1.07
N LYS A 28 17.61 -28.70 -1.08
CA LYS A 28 16.84 -29.04 -2.28
C LYS A 28 15.61 -28.15 -2.39
N LEU A 29 15.25 -27.81 -3.63
CA LEU A 29 14.16 -26.90 -3.93
C LEU A 29 12.97 -27.66 -4.51
N TYR A 30 11.77 -27.38 -4.00
CA TYR A 30 10.51 -28.01 -4.40
C TYR A 30 9.45 -26.95 -4.70
N TYR A 31 8.38 -27.31 -5.40
CA TYR A 31 7.19 -26.47 -5.56
C TYR A 31 6.00 -27.08 -4.82
N ALA A 32 5.45 -26.36 -3.83
CA ALA A 32 4.22 -26.76 -3.14
C ALA A 32 2.97 -26.09 -3.77
N GLY A 33 2.05 -26.93 -4.23
CA GLY A 33 0.77 -26.55 -4.81
C GLY A 33 -0.29 -26.23 -3.77
N LYS A 34 -1.55 -26.10 -4.23
CA LYS A 34 -2.70 -25.82 -3.36
C LYS A 34 -2.81 -26.94 -2.32
N ASN A 35 -2.83 -26.59 -1.05
CA ASN A 35 -2.80 -27.50 0.11
C ASN A 35 -1.47 -28.22 0.38
N GLY A 36 -0.35 -27.74 -0.18
CA GLY A 36 1.00 -28.24 0.14
C GLY A 36 1.50 -29.40 -0.71
N ASN A 37 0.70 -29.93 -1.64
CA ASN A 37 1.12 -31.04 -2.52
C ASN A 37 2.35 -30.67 -3.35
N ILE A 38 3.39 -31.48 -3.28
CA ILE A 38 4.61 -31.32 -4.05
C ILE A 38 4.36 -31.77 -5.49
N ILE A 39 4.70 -30.91 -6.43
CA ILE A 39 4.65 -31.22 -7.86
C ILE A 39 5.82 -32.15 -8.23
N LYS A 40 5.55 -33.18 -9.01
CA LYS A 40 6.49 -34.23 -9.42
C LYS A 40 6.27 -34.55 -10.89
N ASP A 41 7.36 -34.83 -11.60
CA ASP A 41 7.33 -35.25 -13.02
C ASP A 41 6.54 -34.26 -13.92
N GLU A 42 6.69 -32.96 -13.67
CA GLU A 42 5.96 -31.90 -14.38
C GLU A 42 6.90 -30.75 -14.77
N THR A 43 6.71 -30.20 -15.97
CA THR A 43 7.27 -28.90 -16.34
C THR A 43 6.27 -27.80 -16.00
N LYS A 44 6.66 -26.85 -15.15
CA LYS A 44 5.77 -25.79 -14.67
C LYS A 44 6.35 -24.40 -14.85
N VAL A 45 5.49 -23.44 -15.19
CA VAL A 45 5.79 -22.01 -15.06
C VAL A 45 5.68 -21.60 -13.60
N VAL A 46 6.80 -21.21 -13.00
CA VAL A 46 6.86 -20.65 -11.65
C VAL A 46 6.80 -19.14 -11.76
N HIS A 47 5.61 -18.58 -11.54
CA HIS A 47 5.39 -17.13 -11.53
C HIS A 47 6.17 -16.44 -10.41
N SER A 48 6.53 -15.17 -10.59
CA SER A 48 7.37 -14.41 -9.64
C SER A 48 6.89 -14.52 -8.19
N VAL A 49 5.58 -14.39 -7.95
CA VAL A 49 4.96 -14.50 -6.62
C VAL A 49 5.09 -15.89 -5.98
N MET A 50 5.33 -16.93 -6.79
CA MET A 50 5.51 -18.31 -6.35
C MET A 50 6.99 -18.69 -6.25
N THR A 51 7.94 -17.80 -6.54
CA THR A 51 9.38 -18.12 -6.41
C THR A 51 9.89 -18.01 -4.98
N ASN A 52 9.18 -17.27 -4.12
CA ASN A 52 9.62 -16.90 -2.77
C ASN A 52 11.07 -16.35 -2.72
N GLY A 53 11.55 -15.77 -3.82
CA GLY A 53 12.92 -15.24 -3.95
C GLY A 53 14.02 -16.30 -4.12
N LEU A 54 13.70 -17.59 -4.11
CA LEU A 54 14.68 -18.69 -4.16
C LEU A 54 15.16 -18.99 -5.59
N ILE A 55 14.33 -18.71 -6.60
CA ILE A 55 14.66 -18.88 -8.02
C ILE A 55 14.09 -17.74 -8.87
N LYS A 56 14.52 -17.65 -10.13
CA LYS A 56 13.98 -16.68 -11.09
C LYS A 56 12.57 -17.07 -11.54
N HIS A 57 11.75 -16.09 -11.94
CA HIS A 57 10.51 -16.39 -12.66
C HIS A 57 10.84 -17.05 -14.01
N GLY A 58 10.31 -18.24 -14.24
CA GLY A 58 10.51 -18.99 -15.47
C GLY A 58 9.80 -20.33 -15.48
N THR A 59 10.07 -21.11 -16.51
CA THR A 59 9.63 -22.49 -16.60
C THR A 59 10.75 -23.42 -16.15
N TYR A 60 10.41 -24.40 -15.32
CA TYR A 60 11.33 -25.40 -14.78
C TYR A 60 10.69 -26.78 -14.82
N TYR A 61 11.51 -27.80 -14.91
CA TYR A 61 11.12 -29.19 -14.71
C TYR A 61 11.33 -29.61 -13.25
N PHE A 62 10.38 -30.38 -12.73
CA PHE A 62 10.45 -31.01 -11.41
C PHE A 62 10.55 -32.51 -11.63
N ASP A 63 11.60 -33.12 -11.08
CA ASP A 63 11.88 -34.55 -11.27
C ASP A 63 10.84 -35.45 -10.58
N PRO A 64 10.91 -36.78 -10.73
CA PRO A 64 9.98 -37.71 -10.07
C PRO A 64 9.97 -37.64 -8.54
N THR A 65 11.01 -37.07 -7.92
CA THR A 65 11.09 -36.82 -6.47
C THR A 65 10.51 -35.45 -6.07
N GLY A 66 10.25 -34.59 -7.06
CA GLY A 66 9.71 -33.24 -6.91
C GLY A 66 10.78 -32.16 -6.78
N VAL A 67 12.05 -32.52 -6.94
CA VAL A 67 13.17 -31.58 -6.89
C VAL A 67 13.25 -30.83 -8.21
N ILE A 68 13.46 -29.53 -8.14
CA ILE A 68 13.64 -28.69 -9.32
C ILE A 68 14.97 -28.99 -10.03
N ASP A 69 14.92 -29.14 -11.34
CA ASP A 69 16.13 -29.12 -12.18
C ASP A 69 16.38 -27.69 -12.68
N LEU A 70 17.29 -26.98 -12.02
CA LEU A 70 17.62 -25.58 -12.37
C LEU A 70 18.22 -25.43 -13.77
N SER A 71 18.82 -26.48 -14.33
CA SER A 71 19.39 -26.45 -15.69
C SER A 71 18.32 -26.32 -16.78
N THR A 72 17.07 -26.70 -16.46
CA THR A 72 15.94 -26.65 -17.39
C THR A 72 15.28 -25.28 -17.50
N TYR A 73 15.82 -24.26 -16.82
CA TYR A 73 15.29 -22.90 -16.81
C TYR A 73 15.02 -22.37 -18.22
N LYS A 74 13.76 -22.03 -18.48
CA LYS A 74 13.36 -21.29 -19.67
C LYS A 74 12.73 -19.96 -19.28
N LYS A 75 13.28 -18.87 -19.80
CA LYS A 75 12.73 -17.52 -19.62
C LYS A 75 11.30 -17.45 -20.18
N PRO A 76 10.34 -16.80 -19.50
CA PRO A 76 8.99 -16.64 -20.00
C PRO A 76 8.99 -15.95 -21.36
N LYS A 77 8.26 -16.49 -22.35
CA LYS A 77 8.11 -15.85 -23.65
C LYS A 77 7.38 -14.52 -23.46
N LYS A 78 7.99 -13.39 -23.86
CA LYS A 78 7.29 -12.10 -23.97
C LYS A 78 6.06 -12.30 -24.86
N ARG A 79 4.86 -12.17 -24.30
CA ARG A 79 3.63 -12.14 -25.09
C ARG A 79 3.72 -10.89 -25.98
N LYS A 80 3.93 -11.05 -27.30
CA LYS A 80 3.83 -9.93 -28.24
C LYS A 80 2.45 -9.31 -28.03
N SER A 81 2.40 -8.08 -27.54
CA SER A 81 1.15 -7.34 -27.50
C SER A 81 0.67 -7.19 -28.95
N LYS A 82 -0.45 -7.83 -29.29
CA LYS A 82 -1.19 -7.42 -30.48
C LYS A 82 -1.62 -5.98 -30.22
N LYS A 83 -0.96 -5.01 -30.87
CA LYS A 83 -1.44 -3.64 -30.93
C LYS A 83 -2.84 -3.67 -31.58
N PHE A 84 -3.89 -3.63 -30.76
CA PHE A 84 -5.19 -3.19 -31.27
C PHE A 84 -5.09 -1.67 -31.44
N LYS A 85 -5.17 -1.21 -32.70
CA LYS A 85 -5.44 0.20 -32.98
C LYS A 85 -6.83 0.50 -32.39
N VAL A 86 -6.88 1.27 -31.31
CA VAL A 86 -8.12 1.85 -30.82
C VAL A 86 -8.42 3.07 -31.68
N LEU A 87 -9.16 2.86 -32.76
CA LEU A 87 -9.94 3.91 -33.40
C LEU A 87 -11.42 3.54 -33.18
N GLY A 88 -12.13 4.36 -32.41
CA GLY A 88 -13.59 4.36 -32.30
C GLY A 88 -14.24 3.12 -31.67
N SER A 89 -14.26 3.01 -30.35
CA SER A 89 -15.04 1.95 -29.66
C SER A 89 -15.66 2.35 -28.33
N VAL A 90 -15.84 3.64 -28.05
CA VAL A 90 -16.67 4.12 -26.93
C VAL A 90 -18.18 4.00 -27.25
N PHE A 91 -18.58 3.94 -28.52
CA PHE A 91 -20.00 3.83 -28.92
C PHE A 91 -20.51 2.40 -29.13
N ILE A 92 -19.65 1.41 -29.37
CA ILE A 92 -20.08 0.03 -29.68
C ILE A 92 -20.34 -0.79 -28.41
N ALA A 93 -19.63 -0.53 -27.31
CA ALA A 93 -19.85 -1.25 -26.05
C ALA A 93 -21.23 -0.95 -25.42
N VAL A 94 -21.72 0.29 -25.58
CA VAL A 94 -23.04 0.70 -25.07
C VAL A 94 -24.19 0.13 -25.92
N LEU A 95 -24.00 0.02 -27.25
CA LEU A 95 -25.00 -0.58 -28.15
C LEU A 95 -25.08 -2.10 -28.04
N VAL A 96 -23.98 -2.81 -27.75
CA VAL A 96 -23.99 -4.27 -27.55
C VAL A 96 -24.69 -4.66 -26.25
N ILE A 97 -24.58 -3.85 -25.19
CA ILE A 97 -25.30 -4.09 -23.92
C ILE A 97 -26.80 -3.86 -24.12
N ILE A 98 -27.20 -2.78 -24.82
CA ILE A 98 -28.63 -2.51 -25.11
C ILE A 98 -29.22 -3.55 -26.07
N ALA A 99 -28.45 -4.04 -27.05
CA ALA A 99 -28.90 -5.08 -27.97
C ALA A 99 -29.04 -6.46 -27.31
N VAL A 100 -28.20 -6.81 -26.33
CA VAL A 100 -28.34 -8.05 -25.54
C VAL A 100 -29.57 -7.98 -24.64
N PHE A 101 -29.89 -6.82 -24.04
CA PHE A 101 -31.14 -6.63 -23.29
C PHE A 101 -32.39 -6.67 -24.19
N ALA A 102 -32.32 -6.12 -25.41
CA ALA A 102 -33.42 -6.19 -26.37
C ALA A 102 -33.65 -7.62 -26.91
N LEU A 103 -32.59 -8.42 -27.14
CA LEU A 103 -32.72 -9.81 -27.58
C LEU A 103 -33.33 -10.72 -26.51
N PHE A 104 -33.05 -10.47 -25.23
CA PHE A 104 -33.70 -11.17 -24.11
C PHE A 104 -35.17 -10.80 -23.93
N SER A 105 -35.57 -9.56 -24.26
CA SER A 105 -36.97 -9.14 -24.23
C SER A 105 -37.85 -9.76 -25.34
N LEU A 106 -37.23 -10.15 -26.47
CA LEU A 106 -37.92 -10.76 -27.62
C LEU A 106 -38.01 -12.28 -27.53
N LEU A 107 -37.04 -12.98 -26.93
CA LEU A 107 -37.13 -14.43 -26.68
C LEU A 107 -38.04 -14.79 -25.50
N GLY A 108 -38.33 -13.85 -24.60
CA GLY A 108 -39.23 -14.05 -23.46
C GLY A 108 -40.72 -14.22 -23.81
N ARG A 109 -41.12 -14.13 -25.09
CA ARG A 109 -42.53 -14.20 -25.52
C ARG A 109 -43.00 -15.57 -26.04
N PHE A 110 -42.16 -16.61 -26.06
CA PHE A 110 -42.54 -17.91 -26.66
C PHE A 110 -42.21 -19.17 -25.84
N ILE A 111 -42.22 -19.09 -24.50
CA ILE A 111 -42.28 -20.29 -23.66
C ILE A 111 -43.30 -20.05 -22.54
N LYS A 112 -44.59 -20.28 -22.86
CA LYS A 112 -45.63 -20.54 -21.86
C LYS A 112 -45.57 -22.04 -21.52
N THR A 113 -44.71 -22.41 -20.59
CA THR A 113 -44.81 -23.69 -19.90
C THR A 113 -44.70 -23.42 -18.41
N ASN A 114 -45.71 -23.87 -17.68
CA ASN A 114 -45.91 -23.72 -16.23
C ASN A 114 -44.62 -23.85 -15.44
N PHE A 115 -44.00 -22.71 -15.11
CA PHE A 115 -43.05 -22.64 -14.01
C PHE A 115 -43.84 -22.19 -12.80
N GLN A 116 -44.06 -23.10 -11.86
CA GLN A 116 -44.38 -22.71 -10.50
C GLN A 116 -43.29 -21.73 -10.06
N SER A 117 -43.69 -20.50 -9.74
CA SER A 117 -42.84 -19.51 -9.10
C SER A 117 -42.36 -20.11 -7.79
N SER A 118 -41.14 -20.65 -7.76
CA SER A 118 -40.41 -20.73 -6.50
C SER A 118 -40.27 -19.27 -6.06
N GLU A 119 -40.96 -18.88 -4.99
CA GLU A 119 -40.71 -17.61 -4.32
C GLU A 119 -39.19 -17.48 -4.19
N GLY A 120 -38.61 -16.49 -4.88
CA GLY A 120 -37.18 -16.22 -4.74
C GLY A 120 -36.92 -15.98 -3.27
N SER A 121 -36.00 -16.77 -2.71
CA SER A 121 -35.56 -16.63 -1.32
C SER A 121 -35.32 -15.16 -1.00
N GLU A 122 -35.96 -14.64 0.06
CA GLU A 122 -35.83 -13.23 0.45
C GLU A 122 -34.35 -12.85 0.59
N ILE A 123 -33.98 -11.67 0.08
CA ILE A 123 -32.62 -11.15 0.23
C ILE A 123 -32.35 -10.88 1.72
N THR A 124 -31.25 -11.41 2.23
CA THR A 124 -30.73 -11.05 3.56
C THR A 124 -29.32 -10.51 3.43
N ILE A 125 -29.05 -9.46 4.21
CA ILE A 125 -27.74 -8.83 4.35
C ILE A 125 -27.46 -8.78 5.84
N SER A 126 -26.34 -9.34 6.27
CA SER A 126 -25.87 -9.26 7.65
C SER A 126 -24.44 -8.74 7.65
N VAL A 127 -24.18 -7.72 8.47
CA VAL A 127 -22.84 -7.19 8.72
C VAL A 127 -22.62 -7.27 10.23
N PRO A 128 -21.59 -7.97 10.70
CA PRO A 128 -21.26 -7.97 12.12
C PRO A 128 -21.01 -6.54 12.63
N GLU A 129 -21.51 -6.24 13.82
CA GLU A 129 -21.32 -4.94 14.46
C GLU A 129 -19.84 -4.64 14.72
N PHE A 130 -19.44 -3.39 14.44
CA PHE A 130 -18.13 -2.85 14.81
C PHE A 130 -18.19 -2.31 16.24
N LYS A 131 -17.82 -3.14 17.22
CA LYS A 131 -17.91 -2.80 18.65
C LYS A 131 -16.75 -1.95 19.17
N GLU A 132 -15.63 -1.97 18.46
CA GLU A 132 -14.39 -1.29 18.82
C GLU A 132 -13.86 -0.54 17.58
N GLU A 133 -12.94 0.41 17.81
CA GLU A 133 -12.18 1.01 16.72
C GLU A 133 -11.41 -0.04 15.93
N VAL A 134 -11.39 0.11 14.61
CA VAL A 134 -10.71 -0.79 13.68
C VAL A 134 -9.23 -0.44 13.62
N TYR A 135 -8.39 -1.35 14.10
CA TYR A 135 -6.94 -1.26 13.93
C TYR A 135 -6.52 -1.81 12.56
N LEU A 136 -5.84 -0.97 11.77
CA LEU A 136 -5.30 -1.32 10.44
C LEU A 136 -3.83 -1.77 10.49
N CYS A 137 -3.48 -2.41 11.60
CA CYS A 137 -2.12 -2.85 11.90
C CYS A 137 -2.11 -4.29 12.45
N SER A 138 -0.92 -4.87 12.57
CA SER A 138 -0.77 -6.19 13.19
C SER A 138 -1.28 -6.18 14.65
N PRO A 139 -1.72 -7.33 15.18
CA PRO A 139 -2.12 -7.43 16.59
C PRO A 139 -1.05 -6.94 17.58
N GLN A 140 0.22 -7.14 17.23
CA GLN A 140 1.35 -6.67 18.04
C GLN A 140 1.51 -5.15 17.99
N MET A 141 1.30 -4.53 16.81
CA MET A 141 1.24 -3.07 16.71
C MET A 141 0.07 -2.50 17.51
N LYS A 142 -1.09 -3.18 17.49
CA LYS A 142 -2.23 -2.80 18.33
C LYS A 142 -1.83 -2.76 19.81
N GLN A 143 -1.19 -3.82 20.32
CA GLN A 143 -0.67 -3.87 21.70
C GLN A 143 0.28 -2.71 22.01
N TYR A 144 1.17 -2.34 21.07
CA TYR A 144 2.06 -1.18 21.26
C TYR A 144 1.29 0.13 21.38
N TYR A 145 0.28 0.36 20.54
CA TYR A 145 -0.57 1.55 20.64
C TYR A 145 -1.44 1.56 21.91
N GLU A 146 -1.81 0.39 22.42
CA GLU A 146 -2.54 0.24 23.68
C GLU A 146 -1.63 0.35 24.92
N GLY A 147 -0.30 0.43 24.73
CA GLY A 147 0.69 0.54 25.81
C GLY A 147 1.07 -0.79 26.45
N ASP A 148 0.66 -1.92 25.87
CA ASP A 148 0.86 -3.27 26.41
C ASP A 148 2.27 -3.83 26.15
N CYS A 149 3.01 -3.27 25.18
CA CYS A 149 4.39 -3.70 24.88
C CYS A 149 5.28 -2.56 24.38
N SER A 150 6.60 -2.77 24.45
CA SER A 150 7.57 -1.79 23.94
C SER A 150 7.71 -1.89 22.42
N PHE A 151 8.17 -0.82 21.78
CA PHE A 151 8.49 -0.83 20.35
C PHE A 151 9.48 -1.95 19.97
N ALA A 152 10.46 -2.20 20.86
CA ALA A 152 11.43 -3.29 20.69
C ALA A 152 10.79 -4.67 20.69
N ASP A 153 9.67 -4.86 21.39
CA ASP A 153 8.92 -6.13 21.40
C ASP A 153 8.16 -6.34 20.10
N VAL A 154 7.57 -5.28 19.54
CA VAL A 154 6.88 -5.37 18.25
C VAL A 154 7.83 -5.74 17.12
N LEU A 155 9.05 -5.18 17.12
CA LEU A 155 10.06 -5.45 16.10
C LEU A 155 10.53 -6.91 16.04
N LYS A 156 10.42 -7.67 17.14
CA LYS A 156 10.84 -9.08 17.20
C LYS A 156 9.91 -10.03 16.42
N LEU A 157 8.68 -9.62 16.13
CA LEU A 157 7.59 -10.52 15.73
C LEU A 157 7.17 -10.41 14.26
N GLY A 158 7.73 -9.47 13.49
CA GLY A 158 7.57 -9.43 12.03
C GLY A 158 7.81 -8.08 11.39
N HIS A 159 8.20 -8.09 10.12
CA HIS A 159 8.62 -6.90 9.36
C HIS A 159 7.48 -6.09 8.74
N ASN A 160 6.24 -6.60 8.74
CA ASN A 160 5.12 -5.90 8.12
C ASN A 160 4.06 -5.51 9.18
N PRO A 161 4.02 -4.24 9.60
CA PRO A 161 3.05 -3.75 10.58
C PRO A 161 1.64 -3.58 9.99
N TYR A 162 1.47 -3.63 8.66
CA TYR A 162 0.21 -3.36 7.98
C TYR A 162 -0.82 -4.50 8.09
N ARG A 163 -2.10 -4.14 8.28
CA ARG A 163 -3.25 -5.04 8.03
C ARG A 163 -4.39 -4.29 7.32
N PRO A 164 -5.04 -4.92 6.32
CA PRO A 164 -6.25 -4.35 5.74
C PRO A 164 -7.43 -4.45 6.70
N LEU A 165 -8.46 -3.66 6.45
CA LEU A 165 -9.79 -3.95 6.98
C LEU A 165 -10.27 -5.27 6.37
N VAL A 166 -10.65 -6.24 7.20
CA VAL A 166 -11.39 -7.43 6.78
C VAL A 166 -12.86 -7.16 7.01
N PHE A 167 -13.53 -6.60 6.00
CA PHE A 167 -14.95 -6.26 6.06
C PHE A 167 -15.77 -7.55 5.93
N LYS A 168 -16.41 -7.97 7.03
CA LYS A 168 -17.21 -9.21 7.09
C LYS A 168 -18.65 -8.94 6.69
N TYR A 169 -19.24 -9.87 5.94
CA TYR A 169 -20.64 -9.80 5.51
C TYR A 169 -21.20 -11.21 5.28
N GLU A 170 -22.52 -11.35 5.38
CA GLU A 170 -23.24 -12.53 4.91
C GLU A 170 -24.40 -12.10 4.01
N LEU A 171 -24.54 -12.79 2.89
CA LEU A 171 -25.56 -12.54 1.87
C LEU A 171 -26.32 -13.83 1.58
N SER A 172 -27.64 -13.74 1.52
CA SER A 172 -28.52 -14.81 1.02
C SER A 172 -29.54 -14.23 0.05
N GLY A 173 -29.99 -15.03 -0.91
CA GLY A 173 -30.97 -14.63 -1.92
C GLY A 173 -30.49 -13.61 -2.96
N ALA A 174 -29.24 -13.14 -2.87
CA ALA A 174 -28.67 -12.16 -3.80
C ALA A 174 -27.91 -12.82 -4.96
N GLU A 175 -28.09 -12.29 -6.18
CA GLU A 175 -27.30 -12.64 -7.36
C GLU A 175 -26.05 -11.75 -7.46
N SER A 176 -26.17 -10.49 -7.03
CA SER A 176 -25.08 -9.52 -6.99
C SER A 176 -25.17 -8.65 -5.75
N ALA A 177 -24.04 -8.10 -5.31
CA ALA A 177 -24.02 -7.13 -4.23
C ALA A 177 -22.85 -6.15 -4.39
N VAL A 178 -23.07 -4.92 -3.95
CA VAL A 178 -22.12 -3.82 -4.01
C VAL A 178 -22.00 -3.20 -2.63
N LEU A 179 -20.77 -2.90 -2.21
CA LEU A 179 -20.44 -2.12 -1.03
C LEU A 179 -19.96 -0.74 -1.47
N LEU A 180 -20.64 0.31 -1.02
CA LEU A 180 -20.09 1.66 -0.99
C LEU A 180 -19.43 1.90 0.36
N LEU A 181 -18.23 2.46 0.36
CA LEU A 181 -17.49 2.82 1.57
C LEU A 181 -16.87 4.21 1.39
N GLY A 182 -17.24 5.17 2.23
CA GLY A 182 -16.77 6.56 2.16
C GLY A 182 -16.56 7.17 3.54
N GLU A 183 -15.94 8.34 3.59
CA GLU A 183 -15.76 9.15 4.80
C GLU A 183 -16.97 10.07 5.03
N GLU A 184 -17.76 10.34 3.99
CA GLU A 184 -18.99 11.13 4.06
C GLU A 184 -20.24 10.24 4.20
N ASN A 185 -21.16 10.64 5.07
CA ASN A 185 -22.36 9.85 5.38
C ASN A 185 -23.40 9.80 4.23
N ASP A 186 -23.25 10.69 3.25
CA ASP A 186 -24.06 10.73 2.03
C ASP A 186 -23.46 9.90 0.89
N PHE A 187 -22.30 9.29 1.13
CA PHE A 187 -21.54 8.47 0.18
C PHE A 187 -21.04 9.25 -1.06
N SER A 188 -20.94 10.58 -0.99
CA SER A 188 -20.46 11.42 -2.09
C SER A 188 -19.00 11.15 -2.46
N ASP A 189 -18.20 10.66 -1.51
CA ASP A 189 -16.79 10.30 -1.68
C ASP A 189 -16.56 8.78 -1.76
N ALA A 190 -17.63 7.99 -1.74
CA ALA A 190 -17.52 6.55 -1.52
C ALA A 190 -16.84 5.81 -2.69
N VAL A 191 -16.00 4.85 -2.31
CA VAL A 191 -15.43 3.87 -3.24
C VAL A 191 -16.37 2.67 -3.34
N GLU A 192 -16.61 2.23 -4.57
CA GLU A 192 -17.44 1.07 -4.87
C GLU A 192 -16.63 -0.24 -4.88
N TYR A 193 -17.12 -1.25 -4.17
CA TYR A 193 -16.56 -2.60 -4.15
C TYR A 193 -17.62 -3.63 -4.53
N ALA A 194 -17.34 -4.42 -5.57
CA ALA A 194 -18.17 -5.59 -5.88
C ALA A 194 -17.98 -6.67 -4.79
N LEU A 195 -19.07 -7.08 -4.15
CA LEU A 195 -19.07 -8.16 -3.17
C LEU A 195 -19.28 -9.50 -3.88
N ASN A 196 -18.54 -10.51 -3.41
CA ASN A 196 -18.74 -11.87 -3.88
C ASN A 196 -19.80 -12.54 -3.00
N VAL A 197 -20.97 -12.81 -3.57
CA VAL A 197 -22.12 -13.41 -2.85
C VAL A 197 -21.83 -14.78 -2.22
N ARG A 198 -20.72 -15.44 -2.58
CA ARG A 198 -20.28 -16.72 -2.00
C ARG A 198 -19.18 -16.59 -0.95
N LYS A 199 -18.62 -15.40 -0.76
CA LYS A 199 -17.63 -15.12 0.28
C LYS A 199 -18.31 -14.47 1.48
N LYS A 200 -17.58 -14.46 2.60
CA LYS A 200 -18.02 -13.84 3.85
C LYS A 200 -17.20 -12.62 4.26
N GLU A 201 -16.23 -12.25 3.43
CA GLU A 201 -15.32 -11.16 3.73
C GLU A 201 -14.73 -10.53 2.46
N LEU A 202 -14.36 -9.26 2.59
CA LEU A 202 -13.62 -8.48 1.61
C LEU A 202 -12.46 -7.79 2.34
N SER A 203 -11.25 -7.89 1.80
CA SER A 203 -10.10 -7.14 2.31
C SER A 203 -10.02 -5.77 1.63
N ILE A 204 -10.09 -4.71 2.42
CA ILE A 204 -10.02 -3.33 1.96
C ILE A 204 -8.72 -2.72 2.45
N ASN A 205 -7.90 -2.27 1.51
CA ASN A 205 -6.56 -1.80 1.79
C ASN A 205 -6.49 -0.27 1.89
N ASN A 206 -5.57 0.23 2.72
CA ASN A 206 -5.12 1.62 2.77
C ASN A 206 -6.17 2.68 3.13
N LEU A 207 -7.12 2.31 4.00
CA LEU A 207 -7.99 3.29 4.64
C LEU A 207 -7.17 4.28 5.49
N LYS A 208 -7.72 5.46 5.76
CA LYS A 208 -7.16 6.42 6.71
C LYS A 208 -7.33 5.92 8.14
N THR A 209 -6.43 6.33 9.03
CA THR A 209 -6.51 6.06 10.47
C THR A 209 -7.19 7.22 11.21
N GLY A 210 -7.73 6.97 12.40
CA GLY A 210 -8.47 7.98 13.18
C GLY A 210 -9.63 8.60 12.40
N THR A 211 -10.31 7.83 11.56
CA THR A 211 -11.32 8.31 10.58
C THR A 211 -12.62 7.52 10.72
N GLU A 212 -13.75 8.21 10.71
CA GLU A 212 -15.08 7.57 10.62
C GLU A 212 -15.35 7.20 9.17
N TYR A 213 -15.81 5.98 8.93
CA TYR A 213 -16.21 5.49 7.62
C TYR A 213 -17.66 5.05 7.64
N TYR A 214 -18.41 5.46 6.63
CA TYR A 214 -19.79 5.05 6.38
C TYR A 214 -19.82 4.00 5.28
N TYR A 215 -20.64 2.98 5.45
CA TYR A 215 -20.85 1.95 4.44
C TYR A 215 -22.32 1.77 4.06
N LYS A 216 -22.55 1.36 2.81
CA LYS A 216 -23.83 0.89 2.31
C LYS A 216 -23.63 -0.37 1.47
N ILE A 217 -24.37 -1.42 1.79
CA ILE A 217 -24.45 -2.62 0.95
C ILE A 217 -25.78 -2.59 0.22
N THR A 218 -25.74 -2.68 -1.11
CA THR A 218 -26.93 -2.91 -1.95
C THR A 218 -26.81 -4.30 -2.56
N ALA A 219 -27.70 -5.21 -2.20
CA ALA A 219 -27.76 -6.58 -2.73
C ALA A 219 -29.00 -6.75 -3.62
N THR A 220 -28.83 -7.37 -4.79
CA THR A 220 -29.86 -7.50 -5.82
C THR A 220 -30.05 -8.95 -6.24
N ASP A 221 -31.29 -9.42 -6.29
CA ASP A 221 -31.64 -10.77 -6.74
C ASP A 221 -31.76 -10.91 -8.26
N LYS A 222 -32.08 -12.12 -8.75
CA LYS A 222 -32.25 -12.41 -10.17
C LYS A 222 -33.44 -11.69 -10.82
N ALA A 223 -34.44 -11.31 -10.03
CA ALA A 223 -35.61 -10.59 -10.51
C ALA A 223 -35.38 -9.07 -10.54
N GLY A 224 -34.22 -8.59 -10.08
CA GLY A 224 -33.87 -7.17 -10.01
C GLY A 224 -34.39 -6.48 -8.76
N LYS A 225 -34.93 -7.21 -7.77
CA LYS A 225 -35.30 -6.64 -6.47
C LYS A 225 -34.03 -6.42 -5.65
N SER A 226 -33.94 -5.29 -4.96
CA SER A 226 -32.80 -4.96 -4.12
C SER A 226 -33.17 -4.83 -2.64
N LYS A 227 -32.17 -5.00 -1.78
CA LYS A 227 -32.20 -4.69 -0.34
C LYS A 227 -30.94 -3.93 0.02
N GLU A 228 -31.07 -3.03 0.98
CA GLU A 228 -29.95 -2.20 1.43
C GLU A 228 -29.73 -2.32 2.94
N VAL A 229 -28.47 -2.18 3.35
CA VAL A 229 -28.07 -2.00 4.74
C VAL A 229 -26.98 -0.92 4.79
N THR A 230 -27.06 -0.06 5.80
CA THR A 230 -26.07 0.99 6.05
C THR A 230 -25.51 0.88 7.46
N GLY A 231 -24.30 1.38 7.67
CA GLY A 231 -23.72 1.55 8.98
C GLY A 231 -22.43 2.35 8.93
N SER A 232 -21.71 2.40 10.03
CA SER A 232 -20.41 3.05 10.10
C SER A 232 -19.44 2.29 11.00
N PHE A 233 -18.17 2.66 10.93
CA PHE A 233 -17.13 2.26 11.87
C PHE A 233 -16.03 3.31 11.91
N LYS A 234 -15.29 3.35 13.02
CA LYS A 234 -14.14 4.24 13.18
C LYS A 234 -12.85 3.46 13.12
N THR A 235 -11.84 3.96 12.40
CA THR A 235 -10.48 3.42 12.45
C THR A 235 -9.71 4.02 13.62
N ALA A 236 -8.88 3.21 14.27
CA ALA A 236 -8.06 3.67 15.40
C ALA A 236 -7.04 4.73 14.96
N ASP A 237 -6.77 5.72 15.82
CA ASP A 237 -5.82 6.82 15.57
C ASP A 237 -4.37 6.33 15.72
N THR A 238 -3.89 5.64 14.68
CA THR A 238 -2.59 4.98 14.61
C THR A 238 -1.81 5.42 13.37
N ASN A 239 -0.57 4.95 13.18
CA ASN A 239 0.16 5.23 11.94
C ASN A 239 -0.53 4.57 10.74
N ARG A 240 -0.69 5.33 9.65
CA ARG A 240 -1.26 4.82 8.40
C ARG A 240 -0.20 4.14 7.54
N PHE A 241 0.01 2.85 7.76
CA PHE A 241 0.83 2.01 6.88
C PHE A 241 0.14 1.80 5.54
N ILE A 242 0.94 1.79 4.47
CA ILE A 242 0.43 1.72 3.09
C ILE A 242 0.90 0.43 2.44
N TYR A 243 -0.05 -0.34 1.92
CA TYR A 243 0.20 -1.50 1.08
C TYR A 243 0.22 -1.12 -0.40
N LEU A 244 1.41 -1.15 -0.99
CA LEU A 244 1.65 -1.07 -2.42
C LEU A 244 2.56 -2.26 -2.79
N PRO A 245 2.05 -3.29 -3.49
CA PRO A 245 2.81 -4.51 -3.76
C PRO A 245 4.18 -4.24 -4.41
N GLY A 246 5.23 -4.74 -3.77
CA GLY A 246 6.63 -4.58 -4.20
C GLY A 246 7.31 -3.31 -3.69
N LEU A 247 6.58 -2.44 -2.99
CA LEU A 247 7.14 -1.34 -2.21
C LEU A 247 7.17 -1.72 -0.72
N TYR A 248 8.21 -1.28 -0.04
CA TYR A 248 8.39 -1.53 1.38
C TYR A 248 8.67 -0.22 2.10
N ASN A 249 8.65 -0.29 3.44
CA ASN A 249 8.83 0.88 4.30
C ASN A 249 7.81 2.00 3.97
N THR A 250 6.62 1.59 3.47
CA THR A 250 5.65 2.49 2.85
C THR A 250 4.58 2.91 3.83
N ARG A 251 4.40 4.22 4.01
CA ARG A 251 3.42 4.79 4.93
C ARG A 251 3.09 6.23 4.59
N ASP A 252 1.95 6.68 5.04
CA ASP A 252 1.59 8.11 5.06
C ASP A 252 2.35 8.81 6.18
N ILE A 253 2.76 10.06 5.96
CA ILE A 253 3.31 10.89 7.04
C ILE A 253 2.23 11.62 7.84
N GLY A 254 0.98 11.58 7.37
CA GLY A 254 -0.18 12.14 8.04
C GLY A 254 -0.70 11.29 9.21
N GLY A 255 -1.65 11.86 9.95
CA GLY A 255 -2.29 11.26 11.11
C GLY A 255 -1.77 11.79 12.45
N TYR A 256 -0.53 12.32 12.48
CA TYR A 256 0.06 12.89 13.68
C TYR A 256 -0.62 14.18 14.14
N LYS A 257 -0.64 14.41 15.45
CA LYS A 257 -1.06 15.68 16.04
C LYS A 257 0.14 16.60 16.22
N THR A 258 -0.08 17.87 16.00
CA THR A 258 0.92 18.92 16.28
C THR A 258 0.77 19.41 17.72
N VAL A 259 1.79 20.08 18.24
CA VAL A 259 1.76 20.70 19.57
C VAL A 259 0.68 21.78 19.72
N ASP A 260 0.21 22.35 18.61
CA ASP A 260 -0.94 23.28 18.54
C ASP A 260 -2.29 22.57 18.25
N ASN A 261 -2.37 21.25 18.48
CA ASN A 261 -3.57 20.42 18.33
C ASN A 261 -4.19 20.36 16.92
N LYS A 262 -3.43 20.73 15.88
CA LYS A 262 -3.82 20.45 14.50
C LYS A 262 -3.46 19.02 14.13
N ARG A 263 -4.05 18.51 13.05
CA ARG A 263 -3.72 17.19 12.54
C ARG A 263 -2.95 17.30 11.23
N VAL A 264 -1.92 16.47 11.07
CA VAL A 264 -1.26 16.34 9.77
C VAL A 264 -2.19 15.56 8.84
N ARG A 265 -2.65 16.20 7.76
CA ARG A 265 -3.55 15.64 6.75
C ARG A 265 -2.99 14.35 6.17
N GLN A 266 -3.84 13.33 6.14
CA GLN A 266 -3.54 12.06 5.49
C GLN A 266 -3.77 12.16 3.97
N GLY A 267 -2.97 11.42 3.21
CA GLY A 267 -3.05 11.30 1.76
C GLY A 267 -2.28 12.38 1.00
N MET A 268 -1.59 13.29 1.69
CA MET A 268 -0.80 14.33 1.02
C MET A 268 0.58 13.81 0.61
N LEU A 269 1.28 13.10 1.49
CA LEU A 269 2.62 12.59 1.21
C LEU A 269 2.77 11.18 1.74
N ILE A 270 2.90 10.23 0.81
CA ILE A 270 3.22 8.84 1.11
C ILE A 270 4.72 8.67 0.93
N ARG A 271 5.42 8.10 1.92
CA ARG A 271 6.84 7.77 1.81
C ARG A 271 7.07 6.29 1.56
N GLY A 272 8.22 5.90 0.99
CA GLY A 272 8.62 4.49 0.90
C GLY A 272 9.93 4.26 0.14
N THR A 273 10.19 3.00 -0.24
CA THR A 273 11.32 2.61 -1.11
C THR A 273 11.17 3.15 -2.53
N GLU A 274 12.22 3.02 -3.33
CA GLU A 274 12.12 3.22 -4.78
C GLU A 274 11.04 2.33 -5.40
N ALA A 275 10.43 2.84 -6.47
CA ALA A 275 9.33 2.15 -7.15
C ALA A 275 9.72 1.56 -8.51
N ASP A 276 10.91 1.88 -9.01
CA ASP A 276 11.39 1.50 -10.34
C ASP A 276 12.34 0.31 -10.38
N GLY A 277 12.94 -0.04 -9.23
CA GLY A 277 13.93 -1.10 -9.09
C GLY A 277 15.26 -0.80 -9.76
N LEU A 278 15.62 0.47 -10.00
CA LEU A 278 16.84 0.82 -10.69
C LEU A 278 18.11 0.57 -9.86
N VAL A 279 18.03 0.66 -8.53
CA VAL A 279 19.20 0.45 -7.66
C VAL A 279 19.23 -0.99 -7.16
N GLU A 280 18.14 -1.45 -6.54
CA GLU A 280 18.12 -2.73 -5.81
C GLU A 280 17.46 -3.87 -6.60
N ASN A 281 16.85 -3.58 -7.76
CA ASN A 281 16.14 -4.53 -8.64
C ASN A 281 15.06 -5.38 -7.94
N THR A 282 14.80 -5.11 -6.67
CA THR A 282 13.87 -5.82 -5.77
C THR A 282 12.74 -4.92 -5.31
N TYR A 283 12.98 -3.60 -5.25
CA TYR A 283 11.96 -2.61 -4.89
C TYR A 283 11.37 -2.01 -6.16
N TYR A 284 10.25 -2.56 -6.59
CA TYR A 284 9.51 -2.05 -7.73
C TYR A 284 8.02 -2.21 -7.51
N LEU A 285 7.25 -1.19 -7.90
CA LEU A 285 5.81 -1.28 -7.87
C LEU A 285 5.36 -2.37 -8.84
N SER A 286 4.69 -3.40 -8.32
CA SER A 286 4.37 -4.62 -9.06
C SER A 286 3.37 -4.37 -10.18
N ASP A 287 2.30 -3.62 -9.89
CA ASP A 287 1.33 -3.12 -10.86
C ASP A 287 1.11 -1.62 -10.62
N PRO A 288 1.40 -0.73 -11.60
CA PRO A 288 1.08 0.70 -11.51
C PRO A 288 -0.37 1.00 -11.11
N LYS A 289 -1.31 0.10 -11.44
CA LYS A 289 -2.72 0.25 -11.08
C LYS A 289 -2.98 0.26 -9.57
N ASP A 290 -2.13 -0.40 -8.79
CA ASP A 290 -2.26 -0.43 -7.33
C ASP A 290 -2.08 0.97 -6.70
N ALA A 291 -1.39 1.86 -7.42
CA ALA A 291 -1.14 3.24 -7.03
C ALA A 291 -2.14 4.25 -7.59
N GLU A 292 -2.95 3.91 -8.61
CA GLU A 292 -3.90 4.84 -9.25
C GLU A 292 -4.86 5.48 -8.24
N ARG A 293 -5.30 4.72 -7.23
CA ARG A 293 -6.19 5.20 -6.15
C ARG A 293 -5.59 6.31 -5.28
N PHE A 294 -4.27 6.45 -5.25
CA PHE A 294 -3.62 7.54 -4.52
C PHE A 294 -3.60 8.84 -5.31
N GLY A 295 -3.83 8.76 -6.63
CA GLY A 295 -3.84 9.94 -7.49
C GLY A 295 -2.54 10.72 -7.45
N PHE A 296 -1.39 10.05 -7.26
CA PHE A 296 -0.10 10.73 -7.14
C PHE A 296 0.13 11.67 -8.33
N VAL A 297 0.47 12.92 -8.03
CA VAL A 297 0.81 13.95 -9.00
C VAL A 297 2.33 14.08 -9.11
N CYS A 298 3.06 13.83 -8.02
CA CYS A 298 4.51 13.90 -7.98
C CYS A 298 5.16 12.60 -7.48
N ASP A 299 6.19 12.17 -8.22
CA ASP A 299 7.16 11.15 -7.83
C ASP A 299 8.42 11.89 -7.33
N PHE A 300 8.53 12.01 -6.02
CA PHE A 300 9.46 12.90 -5.32
C PHE A 300 10.69 12.13 -4.86
N ASP A 301 11.75 12.20 -5.66
CA ASP A 301 12.87 11.28 -5.62
C ASP A 301 14.12 11.92 -5.01
N LEU A 302 14.52 11.45 -3.84
CA LEU A 302 15.69 11.98 -3.13
C LEU A 302 17.01 11.34 -3.60
N ARG A 303 16.98 10.45 -4.61
CA ARG A 303 18.17 9.75 -5.09
C ARG A 303 19.09 10.63 -5.94
N ASN A 304 20.28 10.09 -6.23
CA ASN A 304 21.30 10.76 -7.03
C ASN A 304 20.94 10.68 -8.53
N SER A 305 21.20 11.76 -9.27
CA SER A 305 21.00 11.96 -10.70
C SER A 305 21.73 10.93 -11.56
N ASP A 306 22.84 10.37 -11.07
CA ASP A 306 23.62 9.34 -11.77
C ASP A 306 22.81 8.04 -12.00
N ILE A 307 21.70 7.86 -11.28
CA ILE A 307 20.78 6.74 -11.44
C ILE A 307 19.85 6.95 -12.66
N PHE A 308 19.65 8.19 -13.10
CA PHE A 308 18.73 8.55 -14.19
C PHE A 308 19.50 8.76 -15.50
N ASN A 309 19.94 7.64 -16.11
CA ASN A 309 20.69 7.63 -17.37
C ASN A 309 19.85 7.95 -18.62
N THR A 310 19.01 9.01 -18.57
CA THR A 310 18.11 9.54 -19.62
C THR A 310 16.74 8.84 -19.76
N GLY A 311 15.67 9.64 -19.70
CA GLY A 311 14.31 9.22 -20.05
C GLY A 311 13.50 8.51 -18.97
N TYR A 312 13.84 8.69 -17.69
CA TYR A 312 13.05 8.15 -16.57
C TYR A 312 11.57 8.53 -16.70
N LYS A 313 10.70 7.55 -16.46
CA LYS A 313 9.26 7.75 -16.35
C LYS A 313 8.82 7.18 -15.02
N SER A 314 8.04 7.97 -14.28
CA SER A 314 7.48 7.53 -13.01
C SER A 314 6.72 6.21 -13.18
N ARG A 315 6.85 5.34 -12.19
CA ARG A 315 6.09 4.09 -12.10
C ARG A 315 4.66 4.29 -11.62
N PHE A 316 4.35 5.47 -11.09
CA PHE A 316 3.02 5.82 -10.61
C PHE A 316 2.07 6.31 -11.72
N GLY A 317 2.57 6.46 -12.95
CA GLY A 317 1.77 6.79 -14.12
C GLY A 317 2.46 7.78 -15.05
N SER A 318 1.98 7.87 -16.28
CA SER A 318 2.57 8.75 -17.31
C SER A 318 2.34 10.24 -17.05
N ASN A 319 1.35 10.59 -16.22
CA ASN A 319 1.00 11.97 -15.88
C ASN A 319 1.65 12.42 -14.57
N VAL A 320 2.40 11.53 -13.91
CA VAL A 320 3.08 11.84 -12.65
C VAL A 320 4.41 12.53 -12.96
N VAL A 321 4.59 13.72 -12.40
CA VAL A 321 5.81 14.51 -12.56
C VAL A 321 6.89 13.91 -11.68
N HIS A 322 8.02 13.54 -12.30
CA HIS A 322 9.21 13.10 -11.55
C HIS A 322 10.09 14.29 -11.22
N LYS A 323 10.40 14.47 -9.94
CA LYS A 323 11.33 15.49 -9.44
C LYS A 323 12.44 14.79 -8.66
N PHE A 324 13.70 15.17 -8.88
CA PHE A 324 14.85 14.56 -8.22
C PHE A 324 15.82 15.61 -7.66
N TYR A 325 16.53 15.27 -6.57
CA TYR A 325 17.22 16.30 -5.78
C TYR A 325 18.65 15.99 -5.31
N ASN A 326 19.23 14.80 -5.51
CA ASN A 326 20.54 14.47 -4.95
C ASN A 326 20.63 14.75 -3.44
N SER A 327 19.57 14.42 -2.70
CA SER A 327 19.39 14.87 -1.31
C SER A 327 20.51 14.39 -0.39
N PRO A 328 21.03 15.26 0.50
CA PRO A 328 21.85 14.82 1.62
C PRO A 328 21.02 13.98 2.61
N GLN A 329 21.71 13.32 3.54
CA GLN A 329 21.10 12.59 4.65
C GLN A 329 21.79 12.93 5.97
N TYR A 330 21.03 12.87 7.07
CA TYR A 330 21.52 13.10 8.42
C TYR A 330 22.27 14.43 8.54
N GLY A 331 23.41 14.45 9.25
CA GLY A 331 24.25 15.63 9.41
C GLY A 331 24.85 16.17 8.09
N GLY A 332 24.75 15.43 6.99
CA GLY A 332 25.12 15.92 5.67
C GLY A 332 24.32 17.15 5.24
N ILE A 333 23.14 17.41 5.82
CA ILE A 333 22.36 18.62 5.57
C ILE A 333 23.11 19.90 5.95
N PHE A 334 24.04 19.83 6.91
CA PHE A 334 24.84 20.97 7.37
C PHE A 334 26.13 21.17 6.57
N ALA A 335 26.41 20.31 5.60
CA ALA A 335 27.59 20.47 4.74
C ALA A 335 27.40 21.66 3.79
N LYS A 336 28.46 22.45 3.64
CA LYS A 336 28.47 23.62 2.76
C LYS A 336 28.02 23.25 1.34
N GLY A 337 27.04 23.98 0.80
CA GLY A 337 26.51 23.81 -0.54
C GLY A 337 25.25 22.93 -0.61
N GLN A 338 24.85 22.29 0.49
CA GLN A 338 23.61 21.49 0.55
C GLN A 338 22.36 22.35 0.79
N GLU A 339 22.52 23.63 1.12
CA GLU A 339 21.42 24.56 1.36
C GLU A 339 20.55 24.73 0.12
N GLU A 340 21.14 24.77 -1.08
CA GLU A 340 20.41 24.89 -2.34
C GLU A 340 19.48 23.69 -2.56
N THR A 341 19.99 22.47 -2.39
CA THR A 341 19.23 21.23 -2.54
C THR A 341 18.04 21.19 -1.57
N LEU A 342 18.26 21.54 -0.30
CA LEU A 342 17.19 21.59 0.69
C LEU A 342 16.17 22.68 0.36
N ARG A 343 16.61 23.86 -0.10
CA ARG A 343 15.71 24.94 -0.51
C ARG A 343 14.81 24.51 -1.67
N GLN A 344 15.34 23.79 -2.66
CA GLN A 344 14.56 23.25 -3.77
C GLN A 344 13.53 22.22 -3.30
N ILE A 345 13.95 21.25 -2.46
CA ILE A 345 13.06 20.23 -1.88
C ILE A 345 11.88 20.90 -1.16
N PHE A 346 12.16 21.87 -0.28
CA PHE A 346 11.12 22.52 0.52
C PHE A 346 10.31 23.55 -0.27
N SER A 347 10.84 24.13 -1.35
CA SER A 347 10.05 24.91 -2.29
C SER A 347 9.01 24.05 -3.00
N ASP A 348 9.37 22.83 -3.41
CA ASP A 348 8.43 21.92 -4.05
C ASP A 348 7.43 21.30 -3.06
N LEU A 349 7.80 21.15 -1.77
CA LEU A 349 6.85 20.83 -0.69
C LEU A 349 5.86 21.98 -0.41
N ALA A 350 6.21 23.23 -0.71
CA ALA A 350 5.29 24.36 -0.54
C ALA A 350 4.28 24.47 -1.70
N ASP A 351 4.55 23.85 -2.86
CA ASP A 351 3.72 23.96 -4.05
C ASP A 351 2.55 22.95 -4.02
N ARG A 352 1.33 23.47 -3.81
CA ARG A 352 0.10 22.68 -3.76
C ARG A 352 -0.16 21.86 -5.02
N ARG A 353 0.43 22.22 -6.17
CA ARG A 353 0.26 21.50 -7.44
C ARG A 353 0.98 20.16 -7.48
N ASN A 354 1.91 19.90 -6.55
CA ASN A 354 2.65 18.64 -6.52
C ASN A 354 1.87 17.51 -5.83
N TYR A 355 0.78 17.80 -5.12
CA TYR A 355 0.08 16.85 -4.24
C TYR A 355 -1.07 16.11 -4.94
N PRO A 356 -1.33 14.83 -4.60
CA PRO A 356 -0.58 13.97 -3.65
C PRO A 356 0.82 13.55 -4.14
N MET A 357 1.76 13.34 -3.21
CA MET A 357 3.15 12.96 -3.53
C MET A 357 3.53 11.57 -3.03
N TYR A 358 4.39 10.89 -3.78
CA TYR A 358 5.16 9.75 -3.29
C TYR A 358 6.63 10.16 -3.08
N LEU A 359 7.10 10.24 -1.84
CA LEU A 359 8.46 10.64 -1.49
C LEU A 359 9.34 9.44 -1.17
N HIS A 360 10.46 9.30 -1.86
CA HIS A 360 11.31 8.13 -1.68
C HIS A 360 12.80 8.41 -1.83
N CYS A 361 13.59 7.44 -1.41
CA CYS A 361 14.98 7.28 -1.84
C CYS A 361 15.13 5.84 -2.33
N THR A 362 16.28 5.18 -2.17
CA THR A 362 16.40 3.74 -2.46
C THR A 362 15.55 2.92 -1.49
N TYR A 363 15.79 3.08 -0.19
CA TYR A 363 15.18 2.29 0.88
C TYR A 363 14.03 3.00 1.61
N GLY A 364 13.76 4.26 1.25
CA GLY A 364 12.81 5.08 1.99
C GLY A 364 13.22 5.38 3.43
N ALA A 365 14.53 5.31 3.75
CA ALA A 365 15.04 5.30 5.11
C ALA A 365 15.83 6.58 5.45
N ASP A 366 17.07 6.70 4.96
CA ASP A 366 18.02 7.73 5.41
C ASP A 366 17.68 9.14 4.89
N ARG A 367 17.75 9.38 3.57
CA ARG A 367 17.39 10.67 2.94
C ARG A 367 15.92 11.03 3.16
N THR A 368 15.04 10.05 2.93
CA THR A 368 13.59 10.17 3.16
C THR A 368 13.29 10.52 4.61
N GLY A 369 13.89 9.82 5.58
CA GLY A 369 13.70 10.10 7.01
C GLY A 369 14.23 11.46 7.41
N THR A 370 15.36 11.90 6.84
CA THR A 370 15.91 13.24 7.10
C THR A 370 14.96 14.34 6.65
N VAL A 371 14.45 14.26 5.40
CA VAL A 371 13.49 15.25 4.87
C VAL A 371 12.17 15.21 5.64
N VAL A 372 11.65 14.03 5.97
CA VAL A 372 10.40 13.88 6.73
C VAL A 372 10.54 14.43 8.15
N PHE A 373 11.68 14.21 8.81
CA PHE A 373 11.95 14.75 10.16
C PHE A 373 11.95 16.28 10.15
N LEU A 374 12.63 16.91 9.19
CA LEU A 374 12.62 18.38 9.03
C LEU A 374 11.22 18.90 8.69
N LEU A 375 10.49 18.22 7.80
CA LEU A 375 9.13 18.59 7.43
C LEU A 375 8.19 18.54 8.65
N GLN A 376 8.17 17.44 9.40
CA GLN A 376 7.35 17.31 10.61
C GLN A 376 7.73 18.36 11.68
N GLY A 377 9.01 18.72 11.76
CA GLY A 377 9.50 19.84 12.56
C GLY A 377 8.81 21.17 12.22
N LEU A 378 8.75 21.53 10.93
CA LEU A 378 8.05 22.74 10.45
C LEU A 378 6.52 22.67 10.64
N LEU A 379 5.96 21.47 10.63
CA LEU A 379 4.54 21.25 10.91
C LEU A 379 4.21 21.38 12.41
N GLY A 380 5.19 21.32 13.29
CA GLY A 380 4.99 21.41 14.74
C GLY A 380 4.63 20.06 15.38
N VAL A 381 5.01 18.95 14.75
CA VAL A 381 4.89 17.61 15.36
C VAL A 381 5.89 17.52 16.52
N SER A 382 5.50 16.83 17.61
CA SER A 382 6.35 16.66 18.80
C SER A 382 7.65 15.92 18.46
N GLU A 383 8.74 16.18 19.20
CA GLU A 383 10.00 15.46 19.01
C GLU A 383 9.84 13.94 19.15
N GLU A 384 9.04 13.52 20.13
CA GLU A 384 8.72 12.13 20.37
C GLU A 384 8.04 11.48 19.16
N ASP A 385 7.03 12.13 18.59
CA ASP A 385 6.31 11.63 17.42
C ASP A 385 7.17 11.61 16.16
N MET A 386 8.03 12.62 15.97
CA MET A 386 9.00 12.65 14.88
C MET A 386 10.00 11.48 14.97
N LEU A 387 10.49 11.20 16.17
CA LEU A 387 11.35 10.05 16.43
C LEU A 387 10.61 8.74 16.22
N ASN A 388 9.36 8.64 16.68
CA ASN A 388 8.53 7.46 16.50
C ASN A 388 8.25 7.18 15.01
N GLU A 389 7.95 8.21 14.21
CA GLU A 389 7.81 8.10 12.75
C GLU A 389 9.07 7.53 12.11
N TYR A 390 10.23 8.09 12.47
CA TYR A 390 11.50 7.67 11.91
C TYR A 390 11.80 6.20 12.26
N LYS A 391 11.58 5.82 13.53
CA LYS A 391 11.78 4.47 14.07
C LYS A 391 10.89 3.41 13.42
N MET A 392 9.75 3.76 12.82
CA MET A 392 8.93 2.81 12.04
C MET A 392 9.71 2.15 10.89
N THR A 393 10.78 2.78 10.43
CA THR A 393 11.74 2.17 9.49
C THR A 393 12.36 0.88 10.04
N GLY A 394 12.44 0.73 11.36
CA GLY A 394 12.89 -0.45 12.08
C GLY A 394 12.15 -1.73 11.70
N PHE A 395 10.87 -1.64 11.33
CA PHE A 395 10.10 -2.79 10.83
C PHE A 395 10.69 -3.35 9.55
N TRP A 396 11.26 -2.50 8.72
CA TRP A 396 11.87 -2.92 7.46
C TRP A 396 13.36 -3.25 7.63
N ALA A 397 14.11 -2.46 8.39
CA ALA A 397 15.52 -2.69 8.67
C ALA A 397 15.85 -2.44 10.15
N SER A 398 16.27 -3.49 10.86
CA SER A 398 16.51 -3.46 12.32
C SER A 398 17.50 -2.39 12.78
N GLY A 399 18.45 -1.99 11.93
CA GLY A 399 19.41 -0.92 12.21
C GLY A 399 18.83 0.49 12.36
N PHE A 400 17.50 0.64 12.33
CA PHE A 400 16.77 1.90 12.54
C PHE A 400 15.89 1.88 13.80
N ALA A 401 15.84 0.76 14.52
CA ALA A 401 14.93 0.52 15.64
C ALA A 401 15.09 1.50 16.82
N ASP A 402 16.31 1.95 17.09
CA ASP A 402 16.63 2.84 18.20
C ASP A 402 16.49 4.33 17.85
N GLY A 403 16.37 4.66 16.56
CA GLY A 403 16.35 6.03 16.04
C GLY A 403 17.72 6.73 16.03
N ALA A 404 18.79 6.10 16.50
CA ALA A 404 20.09 6.75 16.72
C ALA A 404 20.70 7.34 15.44
N LYS A 405 20.34 6.79 14.29
CA LYS A 405 20.77 7.28 12.98
C LYS A 405 20.32 8.72 12.67
N ILE A 406 19.24 9.22 13.27
CA ILE A 406 18.80 10.61 13.08
C ILE A 406 19.56 11.60 13.98
N ASN A 407 20.27 11.12 15.00
CA ASN A 407 20.99 11.97 15.97
C ASN A 407 21.91 13.02 15.32
N PRO A 408 22.63 12.76 14.21
CA PRO A 408 23.43 13.80 13.57
C PRO A 408 22.61 15.01 13.09
N VAL A 409 21.31 14.86 12.80
CA VAL A 409 20.40 16.00 12.54
C VAL A 409 20.17 16.77 13.82
N ILE A 410 19.79 16.08 14.90
CA ILE A 410 19.47 16.68 16.20
C ILE A 410 20.70 17.41 16.77
N SER A 411 21.86 16.76 16.79
CA SER A 411 23.11 17.34 17.28
C SER A 411 23.55 18.54 16.45
N GLY A 412 23.37 18.50 15.12
CA GLY A 412 23.70 19.65 14.27
C GLY A 412 22.78 20.86 14.50
N LEU A 413 21.56 20.63 15.00
CA LEU A 413 20.62 21.70 15.39
C LEU A 413 20.90 22.27 16.79
N GLU A 414 21.76 21.64 17.60
CA GLU A 414 22.05 22.13 18.96
C GLU A 414 22.58 23.58 18.96
N GLY A 415 23.40 23.93 17.97
CA GLY A 415 23.95 25.27 17.77
C GLY A 415 23.03 26.26 17.05
N VAL A 416 21.80 25.88 16.72
CA VAL A 416 20.80 26.78 16.12
C VAL A 416 19.93 27.37 17.23
N ASP A 417 19.68 28.68 17.16
CA ASP A 417 18.82 29.37 18.11
C ASP A 417 17.40 28.78 18.12
N GLY A 418 16.84 28.58 19.31
CA GLY A 418 15.50 28.02 19.51
C GLY A 418 15.40 27.22 20.81
N LYS A 419 14.23 27.24 21.46
CA LYS A 419 13.96 26.52 22.71
C LYS A 419 13.52 25.08 22.45
N THR A 420 12.78 24.86 21.37
CA THR A 420 12.28 23.54 20.97
C THR A 420 12.97 23.06 19.69
N ILE A 421 12.95 21.75 19.44
CA ILE A 421 13.45 21.21 18.17
C ILE A 421 12.72 21.81 16.96
N ASN A 422 11.42 22.10 17.08
CA ASN A 422 10.62 22.73 16.01
C ASN A 422 11.11 24.15 15.71
N GLU A 423 11.37 24.96 16.74
CA GLU A 423 11.93 26.32 16.59
C GLU A 423 13.33 26.26 15.95
N LYS A 424 14.17 25.31 16.36
CA LYS A 424 15.50 25.13 15.79
C LYS A 424 15.46 24.71 14.32
N ILE A 425 14.59 23.75 13.97
CA ILE A 425 14.35 23.34 12.59
C ILE A 425 13.86 24.54 11.78
N HIS A 426 12.88 25.28 12.28
CA HIS A 426 12.36 26.48 11.64
C HIS A 426 13.48 27.49 11.35
N ASN A 427 14.26 27.85 12.37
CA ASN A 427 15.32 28.86 12.26
C ASN A 427 16.47 28.39 11.36
N TYR A 428 16.80 27.10 11.37
CA TYR A 428 17.75 26.53 10.41
C TYR A 428 17.23 26.60 8.97
N MET A 429 15.97 26.21 8.75
CA MET A 429 15.38 26.20 7.41
C MET A 429 15.22 27.62 6.84
N VAL A 430 14.76 28.57 7.65
CA VAL A 430 14.57 29.96 7.20
C VAL A 430 15.90 30.73 7.17
N GLY A 431 16.69 30.65 8.24
CA GLY A 431 17.91 31.46 8.40
C GLY A 431 19.12 30.95 7.62
N THR A 432 19.31 29.62 7.57
CA THR A 432 20.49 29.01 6.93
C THR A 432 20.16 28.46 5.56
N VAL A 433 19.12 27.61 5.44
CA VAL A 433 18.73 27.03 4.16
C VAL A 433 18.12 28.10 3.24
N GLY A 434 17.41 29.09 3.81
CA GLY A 434 16.86 30.22 3.06
C GLY A 434 15.52 29.93 2.40
N ILE A 435 14.67 29.07 2.98
CA ILE A 435 13.25 29.05 2.62
C ILE A 435 12.54 30.26 3.25
N THR A 436 11.49 30.74 2.60
CA THR A 436 10.74 31.91 3.08
C THR A 436 9.69 31.51 4.12
N GLU A 437 9.33 32.44 5.00
CA GLU A 437 8.16 32.32 5.89
C GLU A 437 6.87 31.98 5.12
N GLN A 438 6.74 32.52 3.91
CA GLN A 438 5.61 32.20 3.03
C GLN A 438 5.59 30.73 2.63
N GLN A 439 6.75 30.15 2.28
CA GLN A 439 6.86 28.72 1.97
C GLN A 439 6.55 27.86 3.20
N VAL A 440 7.02 28.24 4.40
CA VAL A 440 6.65 27.55 5.66
C VAL A 440 5.13 27.59 5.86
N ALA A 441 4.49 28.74 5.69
CA ALA A 441 3.05 28.88 5.81
C ALA A 441 2.29 28.05 4.76
N GLN A 442 2.79 27.99 3.52
CA GLN A 442 2.22 27.17 2.45
C GLN A 442 2.32 25.67 2.74
N ILE A 443 3.48 25.20 3.22
CA ILE A 443 3.66 23.82 3.69
C ILE A 443 2.65 23.50 4.78
N ARG A 444 2.54 24.35 5.81
CA ARG A 444 1.54 24.17 6.89
C ARG A 444 0.11 24.15 6.35
N ALA A 445 -0.22 24.99 5.36
CA ALA A 445 -1.55 25.01 4.75
C ALA A 445 -1.88 23.78 3.90
N VAL A 446 -0.87 23.11 3.32
CA VAL A 446 -1.04 21.82 2.64
C VAL A 446 -1.31 20.72 3.65
N PHE A 447 -0.50 20.68 4.71
CA PHE A 447 -0.41 19.50 5.57
C PHE A 447 -1.23 19.58 6.84
N LEU A 448 -1.78 20.72 7.27
CA LEU A 448 -2.52 20.80 8.53
C LEU A 448 -4.02 21.00 8.32
N GLU A 449 -4.83 20.23 9.03
CA GLU A 449 -6.30 20.38 9.17
C GLU A 449 -6.71 20.65 10.61
#